data_AF-A0A8S1RRK9-F1
#
_entry.id   AF-A0A8S1RRK9-F1
#
_cell.length_a   1.000
_cell.length_b   1.000
_cell.length_c   1.000
_cell.angle_alpha   90.00
_cell.angle_beta   90.00
_cell.angle_gamma   90.00
#
_symmetry.space_group_name_H-M   'P 1'
#
loop_
_entity.id
_entity.type
_entity.pdbx_description
1 polymer ?
#
loop_
_entity_poly.entity_id
_entity_poly.type
_entity_poly.pdbx_seq_one_letter_code
_entity_poly.pdbx_strand_id
1 'polypeptide(L)'
;MYKKIEPDDLVVKFDTEQRKLKEEWQEWMRNTSVELLKLSRFLVLNPCSSIAEMYQTLAYELFNIAFDLAWYFLNDKHKELIVQHLVRIIKAENIPLQISQTILNLAEFMQHDKERLQIDISSLGELAEK
;
A
#
# COMPACT_ATOMS: atom_id res chain seq x y z
N MET A 1 19.08 14.92 4.87
CA MET A 1 18.04 15.77 4.25
C MET A 1 17.09 14.83 3.54
N TYR A 2 15.92 14.56 4.10
CA TYR A 2 15.01 13.55 3.55
C TYR A 2 14.52 14.02 2.18
N LYS A 3 14.77 13.22 1.14
CA LYS A 3 14.31 13.50 -0.22
C LYS A 3 12.78 13.42 -0.19
N LYS A 4 12.11 14.50 -0.56
CA LYS A 4 10.66 14.55 -0.66
C LYS A 4 10.27 13.65 -1.83
N ILE A 5 9.75 12.46 -1.54
CA ILE A 5 9.22 11.55 -2.57
C ILE A 5 8.06 12.27 -3.25
N GLU A 6 8.06 12.32 -4.58
CA GLU A 6 7.00 12.97 -5.33
C GLU A 6 5.79 12.02 -5.48
N PRO A 7 4.55 12.55 -5.54
CA PRO A 7 3.37 11.72 -5.75
C PRO A 7 3.47 10.77 -6.95
N ASP A 8 4.13 11.19 -8.02
CA ASP A 8 4.39 10.36 -9.21
C ASP A 8 5.29 9.15 -8.91
N ASP A 9 6.33 9.32 -8.08
CA ASP A 9 7.18 8.21 -7.65
C ASP A 9 6.37 7.17 -6.87
N LEU A 10 5.44 7.63 -6.02
CA LEU A 10 4.58 6.73 -5.25
C LEU A 10 3.70 5.89 -6.18
N VAL A 11 3.08 6.49 -7.20
CA VAL A 11 2.26 5.75 -8.18
C VAL A 11 3.08 4.64 -8.84
N VAL A 12 4.31 4.93 -9.28
CA VAL A 12 5.20 3.94 -9.89
C VAL A 12 5.53 2.78 -8.94
N LYS A 13 5.64 3.04 -7.62
CA LYS A 13 5.88 1.97 -6.63
C LYS A 13 4.71 0.98 -6.51
N PHE A 14 3.49 1.44 -6.76
CA PHE A 14 2.30 0.58 -6.77
C PHE A 14 2.18 -0.25 -8.04
N ASP A 15 2.98 -0.02 -9.07
CA ASP A 15 2.99 -0.90 -10.23
C ASP A 15 3.62 -2.25 -9.90
N THR A 16 2.86 -3.32 -10.09
CA THR A 16 3.21 -4.69 -9.69
C THR A 16 3.20 -5.66 -10.86
N GLU A 17 3.05 -5.18 -12.10
CA GLU A 17 2.78 -6.01 -13.29
C GLU A 17 3.85 -7.08 -13.53
N GLN A 18 5.10 -6.82 -13.17
CA GLN A 18 6.23 -7.72 -13.42
C GLN A 18 6.47 -8.75 -12.32
N ARG A 19 5.74 -8.72 -11.19
CA ARG A 19 6.04 -9.56 -10.03
C ARG A 19 5.48 -10.97 -10.17
N LYS A 20 6.36 -11.95 -10.17
CA LYS A 20 6.04 -13.36 -10.38
C LYS A 20 6.36 -14.22 -9.16
N LEU A 21 7.40 -13.88 -8.42
CA LEU A 21 7.86 -14.67 -7.28
C LEU A 21 7.34 -14.12 -5.96
N LYS A 22 7.13 -15.01 -4.98
CA LYS A 22 6.72 -14.65 -3.62
C LYS A 22 7.67 -13.63 -2.97
N GLU A 23 8.97 -13.74 -3.24
CA GLU A 23 9.99 -12.84 -2.72
C GLU A 23 9.85 -11.41 -3.27
N GLU A 24 9.51 -11.26 -4.55
CA GLU A 24 9.30 -9.95 -5.18
C GLU A 24 8.10 -9.22 -4.58
N TRP A 25 7.03 -9.97 -4.25
CA TRP A 25 5.86 -9.43 -3.57
C TRP A 25 6.18 -8.97 -2.14
N GLN A 26 6.96 -9.76 -1.40
CA GLN A 26 7.39 -9.43 -0.04
C GLN A 26 8.32 -8.21 -0.02
N GLU A 27 9.23 -8.15 -0.98
CA GLU A 27 10.11 -7.01 -1.18
C GLU A 27 9.32 -5.75 -1.53
N TRP A 28 8.35 -5.85 -2.44
CA TRP A 28 7.48 -4.73 -2.76
C TRP A 28 6.75 -4.21 -1.54
N MET A 29 6.13 -5.09 -0.77
CA MET A 29 5.32 -4.69 0.36
C MET A 29 6.19 -3.98 1.39
N ARG A 30 7.38 -4.53 1.70
CA ARG A 30 8.37 -3.89 2.56
C ARG A 30 8.77 -2.51 2.05
N ASN A 31 9.19 -2.42 0.79
CA ASN A 31 9.71 -1.19 0.22
C ASN A 31 8.60 -0.12 0.16
N THR A 32 7.38 -0.49 -0.24
CA THR A 32 6.25 0.45 -0.35
C THR A 32 5.81 0.95 1.03
N SER A 33 5.72 0.08 2.04
CA SER A 33 5.45 0.50 3.43
C SER A 33 6.46 1.52 3.93
N VAL A 34 7.76 1.28 3.70
CA VAL A 34 8.82 2.20 4.13
C VAL A 34 8.71 3.55 3.42
N GLU A 35 8.43 3.57 2.13
CA GLU A 35 8.27 4.82 1.37
C GLU A 35 7.03 5.60 1.84
N LEU A 36 5.92 4.92 2.14
CA LEU A 36 4.72 5.54 2.74
C LEU A 36 5.04 6.16 4.12
N LEU A 37 5.81 5.46 4.96
CA LEU A 37 6.24 5.99 6.26
C LEU A 37 7.14 7.21 6.10
N LYS A 38 8.07 7.20 5.14
CA LYS A 38 8.93 8.36 4.82
C LYS A 38 8.12 9.56 4.32
N LEU A 39 7.04 9.32 3.60
CA LEU A 39 6.11 10.35 3.11
C LEU A 39 5.26 10.96 4.24
N SER A 40 5.06 10.24 5.33
CA SER A 40 4.24 10.71 6.45
C SER A 40 4.79 12.01 7.05
N ARG A 41 3.93 13.02 7.16
CA ARG A 41 4.26 14.31 7.81
C ARG A 41 4.12 14.26 9.34
N PHE A 42 3.72 13.11 9.89
CA PHE A 42 3.56 12.93 11.32
C PHE A 42 4.90 12.61 11.97
N LEU A 43 5.22 13.35 13.03
CA LEU A 43 6.48 13.26 13.77
C LEU A 43 6.74 11.88 14.39
N VAL A 44 5.72 11.02 14.49
CA VAL A 44 5.83 9.67 15.05
C VAL A 44 6.05 8.61 13.98
N LEU A 45 5.43 8.75 12.79
CA LEU A 45 5.49 7.73 11.74
C LEU A 45 6.72 7.84 10.85
N ASN A 46 7.20 9.05 10.58
CA ASN A 46 8.40 9.22 9.77
C ASN A 46 9.63 8.53 10.40
N PRO A 47 9.92 8.66 11.71
CA PRO A 47 10.99 7.91 12.37
C PRO A 47 10.80 6.39 12.36
N CYS A 48 9.55 5.91 12.31
CA CYS A 48 9.28 4.47 12.21
C CYS A 48 9.80 3.87 10.89
N SER A 49 10.08 4.67 9.86
CA SER A 49 10.65 4.16 8.61
C SER A 49 11.99 3.45 8.82
N SER A 50 12.90 4.01 9.64
CA SER A 50 14.19 3.39 9.95
C SER A 50 14.03 2.09 10.73
N ILE A 51 13.02 2.00 11.59
CA ILE A 51 12.72 0.77 12.34
C ILE A 51 12.09 -0.27 11.41
N ALA A 52 11.18 0.14 10.54
CA ALA A 52 10.53 -0.72 9.55
C ALA A 52 11.52 -1.29 8.52
N GLU A 53 12.61 -0.58 8.21
CA GLU A 53 13.72 -1.10 7.39
C GLU A 53 14.44 -2.29 8.06
N MET A 54 14.52 -2.31 9.40
CA MET A 54 15.16 -3.38 10.18
C MET A 54 14.19 -4.47 10.64
N TYR A 55 12.94 -4.11 10.90
CA TYR A 55 11.89 -4.98 11.42
C TYR A 55 10.70 -4.99 10.48
N GLN A 56 10.71 -5.95 9.56
CA GLN A 56 9.72 -6.03 8.48
C GLN A 56 8.28 -6.14 9.00
N THR A 57 8.06 -6.81 10.13
CA THR A 57 6.73 -6.92 10.76
C THR A 57 6.09 -5.55 11.01
N LEU A 58 6.87 -4.57 11.46
CA LEU A 58 6.38 -3.22 11.72
C LEU A 58 5.95 -2.52 10.42
N ALA A 59 6.61 -2.81 9.30
CA ALA A 59 6.24 -2.27 7.99
C ALA A 59 4.83 -2.72 7.55
N TYR A 60 4.44 -3.95 7.89
CA TYR A 60 3.10 -4.48 7.64
C TYR A 60 2.06 -3.86 8.58
N GLU A 61 2.36 -3.80 9.88
CA GLU A 61 1.44 -3.26 10.89
C GLU A 61 1.10 -1.79 10.66
N LEU A 62 2.08 -1.00 10.19
CA LEU A 62 1.89 0.42 9.92
C LEU A 62 1.40 0.73 8.50
N PHE A 63 1.24 -0.28 7.63
CA PHE A 63 0.93 -0.04 6.22
C PHE A 63 -0.39 0.73 6.04
N ASN A 64 -1.46 0.30 6.71
CA ASN A 64 -2.79 0.92 6.53
C ASN A 64 -2.80 2.40 6.89
N ILE A 65 -2.25 2.75 8.06
CA ILE A 65 -2.16 4.14 8.50
C ILE A 65 -1.17 4.95 7.65
N ALA A 66 -0.05 4.36 7.23
CA ALA A 66 0.90 5.05 6.36
C ALA A 66 0.30 5.33 4.97
N PHE A 67 -0.50 4.39 4.44
CA PHE A 67 -1.24 4.55 3.20
C PHE A 67 -2.28 5.65 3.31
N ASP A 68 -3.17 5.60 4.31
CA ASP A 68 -4.23 6.58 4.53
C ASP A 68 -3.69 8.02 4.60
N LEU A 69 -2.59 8.21 5.34
CA LEU A 69 -1.96 9.51 5.46
C LEU A 69 -1.34 9.98 4.15
N ALA A 70 -0.74 9.09 3.36
CA ALA A 70 -0.24 9.44 2.03
C ALA A 70 -1.40 9.75 1.08
N TRP A 71 -2.48 8.98 1.15
CA TRP A 71 -3.69 9.09 0.33
C TRP A 71 -4.31 10.49 0.40
N TYR A 72 -4.38 11.07 1.60
CA TYR A 72 -4.88 12.42 1.82
C TYR A 72 -4.11 13.50 1.02
N PHE A 73 -2.82 13.29 0.74
CA PHE A 73 -2.00 14.27 0.00
C PHE A 73 -2.00 14.07 -1.51
N LEU A 74 -2.66 13.02 -2.02
CA LEU A 74 -2.75 12.73 -3.44
C LEU A 74 -3.89 13.49 -4.10
N ASN A 75 -3.68 13.90 -5.35
CA ASN A 75 -4.76 14.41 -6.19
C ASN A 75 -5.57 13.26 -6.80
N ASP A 76 -6.71 13.57 -7.40
CA ASP A 76 -7.64 12.57 -7.93
C ASP A 76 -7.00 11.68 -9.02
N LYS A 77 -6.13 12.25 -9.85
CA LYS A 77 -5.41 11.49 -10.89
C LYS A 77 -4.48 10.43 -10.27
N HIS A 78 -3.72 10.78 -9.24
CA HIS A 78 -2.84 9.83 -8.55
C HIS A 78 -3.65 8.76 -7.82
N LYS A 79 -4.76 9.16 -7.17
CA LYS A 79 -5.67 8.24 -6.48
C LYS A 79 -6.25 7.21 -7.46
N GLU A 80 -6.73 7.66 -8.62
CA GLU A 80 -7.25 6.79 -9.67
C GLU A 80 -6.20 5.77 -10.12
N LEU A 81 -4.97 6.21 -10.41
CA LEU A 81 -3.89 5.31 -10.83
C LEU A 81 -3.54 4.27 -9.76
N ILE A 82 -3.45 4.69 -8.48
CA ILE A 82 -3.19 3.74 -7.38
C ILE A 82 -4.33 2.73 -7.25
N VAL A 83 -5.60 3.15 -7.38
CA VAL A 83 -6.73 2.21 -7.38
C VAL A 83 -6.64 1.23 -8.53
N GLN A 84 -6.27 1.67 -9.74
CA GLN A 84 -6.04 0.77 -10.87
C GLN A 84 -4.95 -0.27 -10.57
N HIS A 85 -3.85 0.16 -9.94
CA HIS A 85 -2.79 -0.76 -9.51
C HIS A 85 -3.25 -1.73 -8.42
N LEU A 86 -4.00 -1.27 -7.41
CA LEU A 86 -4.59 -2.12 -6.37
C LEU A 86 -5.53 -3.18 -6.96
N VAL A 87 -6.36 -2.82 -7.94
CA VAL A 87 -7.22 -3.78 -8.65
C VAL A 87 -6.38 -4.83 -9.39
N ARG A 88 -5.25 -4.46 -9.99
CA ARG A 88 -4.33 -5.43 -10.61
C ARG A 88 -3.69 -6.36 -9.59
N ILE A 89 -3.29 -5.83 -8.43
CA ILE A 89 -2.75 -6.63 -7.31
C ILE A 89 -3.76 -7.67 -6.86
N ILE A 90 -5.02 -7.25 -6.63
CA ILE A 90 -6.12 -8.11 -6.21
C ILE A 90 -6.35 -9.26 -7.21
N LYS A 91 -6.20 -8.98 -8.52
CA LYS A 91 -6.39 -9.96 -9.59
C LYS A 91 -5.18 -10.84 -9.88
N ALA A 92 -4.03 -10.60 -9.25
CA ALA A 92 -2.83 -11.40 -9.49
C ALA A 92 -3.03 -12.85 -9.02
N GLU A 93 -2.57 -13.82 -9.83
CA GLU A 93 -2.72 -15.24 -9.53
C GLU A 93 -1.76 -15.73 -8.44
N ASN A 94 -0.64 -15.04 -8.27
CA ASN A 94 0.50 -15.42 -7.46
C ASN A 94 0.69 -14.53 -6.21
N ILE A 95 -0.32 -13.76 -5.84
CA ILE A 95 -0.28 -12.90 -4.65
C ILE A 95 -0.16 -13.76 -3.38
N PRO A 96 0.83 -13.52 -2.50
CA PRO A 96 0.94 -14.24 -1.23
C PRO A 96 -0.21 -13.89 -0.27
N LEU A 97 -0.70 -14.88 0.49
CA LEU A 97 -1.81 -14.73 1.44
C LEU A 97 -1.64 -13.55 2.41
N GLN A 98 -0.43 -13.35 2.95
CA GLN A 98 -0.15 -12.22 3.87
C GLN A 98 -0.40 -10.85 3.23
N ILE A 99 -0.07 -10.71 1.94
CA ILE A 99 -0.24 -9.45 1.22
C ILE A 99 -1.69 -9.28 0.83
N SER A 100 -2.36 -10.35 0.38
CA SER A 100 -3.81 -10.38 0.17
C SER A 100 -4.54 -9.87 1.43
N GLN A 101 -4.24 -10.44 2.60
CA GLN A 101 -4.83 -10.03 3.87
C GLN A 101 -4.53 -8.55 4.19
N THR A 102 -3.33 -8.06 3.88
CA THR A 102 -3.00 -6.66 4.13
C THR A 102 -3.78 -5.71 3.22
N ILE A 103 -4.00 -6.07 1.96
CA ILE A 103 -4.84 -5.28 1.03
C ILE A 103 -6.31 -5.32 1.47
N LEU A 104 -6.82 -6.46 1.94
CA LEU A 104 -8.15 -6.55 2.53
C LEU A 104 -8.29 -5.66 3.77
N ASN A 105 -7.32 -5.74 4.69
CA ASN A 105 -7.29 -4.89 5.88
C ASN A 105 -7.22 -3.41 5.51
N LEU A 106 -6.47 -3.05 4.47
CA LEU A 106 -6.42 -1.68 3.95
C LEU A 106 -7.79 -1.25 3.43
N ALA A 107 -8.44 -2.08 2.62
CA ALA A 107 -9.76 -1.78 2.08
C ALA A 107 -10.78 -1.56 3.20
N GLU A 108 -10.80 -2.41 4.22
CA GLU A 108 -11.63 -2.25 5.42
C GLU A 108 -11.29 -0.95 6.17
N PHE A 109 -10.00 -0.69 6.41
CA PHE A 109 -9.53 0.51 7.09
C PHE A 109 -10.01 1.79 6.39
N MET A 110 -9.94 1.82 5.06
CA MET A 110 -10.36 2.94 4.23
C MET A 110 -11.89 3.07 4.09
N GLN A 111 -12.68 2.03 4.39
CA GLN A 111 -14.16 2.12 4.34
C GLN A 111 -14.74 3.04 5.42
N HIS A 112 -14.00 3.20 6.53
CA HIS A 112 -14.35 4.09 7.64
C HIS A 112 -13.95 5.56 7.39
N ASP A 113 -13.11 5.83 6.40
CA ASP A 113 -12.75 7.20 6.01
C ASP A 113 -13.78 7.81 5.03
N LYS A 114 -13.83 9.15 4.96
CA LYS A 114 -14.74 9.92 4.11
C LYS A 114 -14.50 9.67 2.62
N GLU A 115 -13.28 9.31 2.24
CA GLU A 115 -12.87 9.02 0.86
C GLU A 115 -12.55 7.54 0.68
N ARG A 116 -13.60 6.72 0.68
CA ARG A 116 -13.49 5.27 0.45
C ARG A 116 -12.73 4.98 -0.84
N LEU A 117 -11.92 3.91 -0.81
CA LEU A 117 -11.33 3.36 -2.03
C LEU A 117 -12.44 2.96 -3.00
N GLN A 118 -12.34 3.42 -4.26
CA GLN A 118 -13.27 3.05 -5.33
C GLN A 118 -12.93 1.66 -5.89
N ILE A 119 -12.96 0.64 -5.04
CA ILE A 119 -12.74 -0.76 -5.38
C ILE A 119 -14.07 -1.50 -5.22
N ASP A 120 -14.39 -2.36 -6.20
CA ASP A 120 -15.61 -3.14 -6.20
C ASP A 120 -15.60 -4.21 -5.08
N ILE A 121 -16.72 -4.31 -4.35
CA ILE A 121 -16.85 -5.21 -3.19
C ILE A 121 -16.75 -6.68 -3.61
N SER A 122 -17.25 -7.04 -4.81
CA SER A 122 -17.15 -8.42 -5.30
C SER A 122 -15.70 -8.79 -5.57
N SER A 123 -14.87 -7.85 -6.05
CA SER A 123 -13.42 -8.07 -6.21
C SER A 123 -12.71 -8.32 -4.88
N LEU A 124 -13.15 -7.66 -3.79
CA LEU A 124 -12.62 -7.91 -2.44
C LEU A 124 -13.10 -9.26 -1.89
N GLY A 125 -14.35 -9.65 -2.18
CA GLY A 125 -14.90 -10.97 -1.81
C GLY A 125 -14.11 -12.13 -2.45
N GLU A 126 -13.85 -12.05 -3.75
CA GLU A 126 -13.04 -13.05 -4.48
C GLU A 126 -11.62 -13.19 -3.90
N LEU A 127 -11.02 -12.08 -3.46
CA LEU A 127 -9.70 -12.11 -2.84
C LEU A 127 -9.70 -12.76 -1.45
N ALA A 128 -10.78 -12.61 -0.68
CA ALA A 128 -10.93 -13.19 0.65
C ALA A 128 -11.20 -14.70 0.63
N GLU A 129 -11.77 -15.21 -0.47
CA GLU A 129 -12.04 -16.65 -0.64
C GLU A 129 -10.84 -17.46 -1.15
N LYS A 130 -9.82 -16.79 -1.72
CA LYS A 130 -8.57 -17.39 -2.21
C LYS A 130 -7.63 -17.80 -1.07
#